data_AF-K1LF72-F1
#
_entry.id   AF-K1LF72-F1
#
_cell.length_a   1.000
_cell.length_b   1.000
_cell.length_c   1.000
_cell.angle_alpha   90.00
_cell.angle_beta   90.00
_cell.angle_gamma   90.00
#
_symmetry.space_group_name_H-M   'P 1'
#
loop_
_entity.id
_entity.type
_entity.pdbx_description
1 polymer ?
#
loop_
_entity_poly.entity_id
_entity_poly.type
_entity_poly.pdbx_seq_one_letter_code
_entity_poly.pdbx_strand_id
1 'polypeptide(L)' 'MVNRTNAGWCATPPVVMADYDGKWKLKGEVLKLEMRFWGGTIFEEWKVIGSDPQTVTIERLKSEVKFDA' A
#
# COMPACT_ATOMS: atom_id res chain seq x y z
N MET A 1 4.03 -2.06 -9.14
CA MET A 1 3.04 -1.16 -8.49
C MET A 1 3.84 -0.07 -7.83
N VAL A 2 3.43 1.19 -8.01
CA VAL A 2 4.10 2.33 -7.37
C VAL A 2 3.25 2.80 -6.19
N ASN A 3 3.85 2.88 -5.01
CA ASN A 3 3.26 3.47 -3.82
C ASN A 3 3.81 4.90 -3.63
N ARG A 4 3.01 5.91 -3.95
CA ARG A 4 3.39 7.31 -3.75
C ARG A 4 2.95 7.76 -2.36
N THR A 5 3.91 8.01 -1.48
CA THR A 5 3.65 8.40 -0.09
C THR A 5 4.63 9.48 0.38
N ASN A 6 4.44 10.02 1.59
CA ASN A 6 5.35 11.00 2.16
C ASN A 6 6.79 10.46 2.22
N ALA A 7 7.76 11.31 1.89
CA ALA A 7 9.17 10.96 1.82
C ALA A 7 9.87 10.90 3.20
N GLY A 8 9.18 11.27 4.29
CA GLY A 8 9.74 11.25 5.64
C GLY A 8 8.66 11.28 6.72
N TRP A 9 9.07 11.05 7.97
CA TRP A 9 8.19 10.99 9.16
C TRP A 9 7.28 12.21 9.30
N CYS A 10 7.81 13.39 8.97
CA CYS A 10 7.12 14.65 9.19
C CYS A 10 6.53 15.18 7.89
N ALA A 11 5.22 15.38 7.87
CA ALA A 11 4.49 15.96 6.74
C ALA A 11 4.35 17.50 6.88
N THR A 12 5.38 18.18 7.38
CA THR A 12 5.36 19.64 7.50
C THR A 12 5.55 20.28 6.13
N PRO A 13 4.75 21.29 5.75
CA PRO A 13 4.92 21.98 4.48
C PRO A 13 6.34 22.55 4.26
N PRO A 14 6.90 22.45 3.05
CA PRO A 14 6.35 21.73 1.90
C PRO A 14 6.47 20.21 2.05
N VAL A 15 5.37 19.48 1.81
CA VAL A 15 5.35 18.01 1.89
C VAL A 15 6.07 17.42 0.68
N VAL A 16 7.17 16.71 0.93
CA VAL A 16 7.89 15.96 -0.09
C VAL A 16 7.28 14.56 -0.21
N MET A 17 6.94 14.17 -1.44
CA MET A 17 6.42 12.83 -1.77
C MET A 17 7.51 12.02 -2.47
N ALA A 18 7.51 10.70 -2.25
CA ALA A 18 8.40 9.78 -2.94
C ALA A 18 7.62 8.58 -3.48
N ASP A 19 8.12 8.03 -4.58
CA ASP A 19 7.62 6.81 -5.19
C ASP A 19 8.41 5.63 -4.64
N TYR A 20 7.69 4.69 -4.04
CA TYR A 20 8.25 3.45 -3.53
C TYR A 20 7.75 2.27 -4.35
N ASP A 21 8.66 1.38 -4.71
CA ASP A 21 8.27 0.13 -5.35
C ASP A 21 7.52 -0.78 -4.37
N GLY A 22 6.47 -1.39 -4.88
CA GLY A 22 5.67 -2.38 -4.16
C GLY A 22 5.48 -3.67 -4.98
N LYS A 23 5.29 -4.76 -4.25
CA LYS A 23 4.97 -6.07 -4.80
C LYS A 23 3.53 -6.41 -4.44
N TRP A 24 2.86 -7.10 -5.35
CA TRP A 24 1.53 -7.62 -5.08
C TRP A 24 1.39 -9.03 -5.66
N LYS A 25 0.51 -9.83 -5.06
CA LYS A 25 0.12 -11.14 -5.55
C LYS A 25 -1.38 -11.33 -5.35
N LEU A 26 -2.08 -11.74 -6.40
CA LEU A 26 -3.49 -12.12 -6.33
C LEU A 26 -3.61 -13.64 -6.17
N LYS A 27 -4.39 -14.09 -5.19
CA LYS A 27 -4.72 -15.51 -4.98
C LYS A 27 -6.24 -15.64 -4.80
N GLY A 28 -6.92 -16.04 -5.86
CA GLY A 28 -8.39 -15.99 -5.90
C GLY A 28 -8.87 -14.55 -5.81
N GLU A 29 -9.71 -14.24 -4.83
CA GLU A 29 -10.22 -12.90 -4.57
C GLU A 29 -9.32 -12.08 -3.61
N VAL A 30 -8.25 -12.67 -3.08
CA VAL A 30 -7.40 -12.01 -2.08
C VAL A 30 -6.13 -11.47 -2.73
N LEU A 31 -6.01 -10.13 -2.72
CA LEU A 31 -4.82 -9.39 -3.10
C LEU A 31 -3.93 -9.21 -1.87
N LYS A 32 -2.68 -9.70 -1.96
CA LYS A 32 -1.64 -9.46 -0.96
C LYS A 32 -0.71 -8.37 -1.46
N LEU A 33 -0.50 -7.34 -0.64
CA LEU A 33 0.33 -6.19 -0.96
C LEU A 33 1.51 -6.08 0.01
N GLU A 34 2.67 -5.73 -0.55
CA GLU A 34 3.88 -5.37 0.17
C GLU A 34 4.36 -4.05 -0.42
N MET A 35 4.27 -2.96 0.34
CA MET A 35 4.54 -1.60 -0.12
C MET A 35 5.58 -0.95 0.77
N ARG A 36 6.65 -0.41 0.19
CA ARG A 36 7.61 0.39 0.97
C ARG A 36 7.07 1.80 1.23
N PHE A 37 7.56 2.40 2.31
CA PHE A 37 7.41 3.82 2.64
C PHE A 37 8.69 4.32 3.32
N TRP A 38 8.75 5.61 3.65
CA TRP A 38 9.96 6.27 4.19
C TRP A 38 10.52 5.60 5.46
N GLY A 39 9.68 4.92 6.24
CA GLY A 39 10.04 4.34 7.53
C GLY A 39 9.98 2.81 7.57
N GLY A 40 9.71 2.13 6.45
CA GLY A 40 9.65 0.67 6.43
C GLY A 40 8.77 0.07 5.35
N THR A 41 8.05 -0.99 5.71
CA THR A 41 7.18 -1.76 4.81
C THR A 41 5.79 -1.97 5.39
N ILE A 42 4.78 -1.76 4.56
CA ILE A 42 3.36 -2.02 4.84
C ILE A 42 2.98 -3.35 4.17
N PHE A 43 2.35 -4.23 4.93
CA PHE A 43 1.80 -5.50 4.47
C PHE A 43 0.28 -5.48 4.60
N GLU A 44 -0.44 -5.59 3.49
CA GLU A 44 -1.91 -5.62 3.50
C GLU A 44 -2.46 -6.84 2.76
N GLU A 45 -3.65 -7.26 3.20
CA GLU A 45 -4.45 -8.25 2.48
C GLU A 45 -5.85 -7.67 2.22
N TRP A 46 -6.24 -7.62 0.96
CA TRP A 46 -7.52 -7.08 0.52
C TRP A 46 -8.31 -8.18 -0.18
N LYS A 47 -9.57 -8.35 0.19
CA LYS A 47 -10.52 -9.15 -0.59
C LYS A 47 -11.20 -8.25 -1.62
N VAL A 48 -11.10 -8.58 -2.90
CA VAL A 48 -11.83 -7.90 -3.96
C VAL A 48 -13.28 -8.37 -3.93
N ILE A 49 -14.20 -7.45 -3.64
CA ILE A 49 -15.64 -7.74 -3.57
C ILE A 49 -16.40 -7.24 -4.81
N GLY A 50 -15.77 -6.40 -5.61
CA GLY A 50 -16.30 -5.96 -6.89
C GLY A 50 -15.25 -5.20 -7.70
N SER A 51 -15.39 -5.22 -9.02
CA SER A 51 -14.57 -4.44 -9.92
C SER A 51 -15.39 -4.01 -11.13
N ASP A 52 -15.35 -2.73 -11.42
CA ASP A 52 -15.82 -2.11 -12.65
C ASP A 52 -14.60 -1.54 -13.41
N PRO A 53 -14.75 -1.03 -14.65
CA PRO A 53 -13.61 -0.56 -15.45
C PRO A 53 -12.77 0.55 -14.81
N GLN A 54 -13.32 1.31 -13.86
CA GLN A 54 -12.64 2.44 -13.21
C GLN A 54 -12.52 2.29 -11.69
N THR A 55 -13.23 1.34 -11.08
CA THR A 55 -13.34 1.23 -9.62
C THR A 55 -13.14 -0.21 -9.19
N VAL A 56 -12.40 -0.39 -8.10
CA VAL A 56 -12.29 -1.67 -7.42
C VAL A 56 -12.81 -1.46 -6.00
N THR A 57 -13.78 -2.26 -5.61
CA THR A 57 -14.30 -2.29 -4.25
C THR A 57 -13.62 -3.43 -3.51
N ILE A 58 -12.99 -3.10 -2.38
CA ILE A 58 -12.24 -4.05 -1.57
C ILE A 58 -12.74 -4.05 -0.12
N GLU A 59 -12.63 -5.20 0.52
CA GLU A 59 -12.67 -5.35 1.97
C GLU A 59 -11.23 -5.57 2.46
N ARG A 60 -10.75 -4.70 3.36
CA ARG A 60 -9.41 -4.83 3.92
C ARG A 60 -9.41 -5.88 5.03
N LEU A 61 -8.81 -7.03 4.77
CA LEU A 61 -8.73 -8.16 5.70
C LEU A 61 -7.62 -7.98 6.74
N LYS A 62 -6.47 -7.44 6.31
CA LYS A 62 -5.30 -7.23 7.17
C LYS A 62 -4.55 -5.96 6.77
N SER A 63 -3.98 -5.27 7.76
CA SER A 63 -3.04 -4.17 7.58
C SER A 63 -2.00 -4.23 8.70
N GLU A 64 -0.73 -4.34 8.34
CA GLU A 64 0.41 -4.43 9.26
C GLU A 64 1.53 -3.52 8.77
N VAL A 65 2.18 -2.83 9.71
CA VAL A 65 3.33 -1.96 9.43
C VAL A 65 4.55 -2.52 10.14
N LYS A 66 5.63 -2.71 9.38
CA LYS A 66 6.94 -3.07 9.91
C LYS A 66 7.89 -1.91 9.63
N PHE A 67 8.38 -1.27 10.69
CA PHE A 67 9.39 -0.24 10.58
C PHE A 67 10.76 -0.85 10.29
N ASP A 68 11.55 -0.16 9.45
CA ASP A 68 12.96 -0.48 9.27
C ASP A 68 13.70 -0.12 10.58
N ALA A 69 14.62 -0.99 11.03
CA ALA A 69 15.35 -0.86 12.29
C ALA A 69 16.54 0.10 12.18
#